data_AF-A0A3D4XWZ9-F1
#
_entry.id   AF-A0A3D4XWZ9-F1
#
_cell.length_a   1.000
_cell.length_b   1.000
_cell.length_c   1.000
_cell.angle_alpha   90.00
_cell.angle_beta   90.00
_cell.angle_gamma   90.00
#
_symmetry.space_group_name_H-M   'P 1'
#
loop_
_entity.id
_entity.type
_entity.pdbx_description
1 polymer ?
#
loop_
_entity_poly.entity_id
_entity_poly.type
_entity_poly.pdbx_seq_one_letter_code
_entity_poly.pdbx_strand_id
1 'polypeptide(L)'
;MNFQNNDDHFIISQELIMVMQRIIEQYSDELKEIMKKAMAQHHNEQPFDAQEAQETILDFLSLLEVLLYETNHEQKVNIQLQKQLMPSIKQIDRTSCDNEIVDSSIENASQKIEENPKANPQEVLFRELLKQWKPSKETVKH
;
A
#
# COMPACT_ATOMS: atom_id res chain seq x y z
N MET A 1 52.04 -1.74 3.35
CA MET A 1 50.81 -1.71 4.18
C MET A 1 49.73 -1.09 3.32
N ASN A 2 48.85 -1.91 2.75
CA ASN A 2 47.69 -1.42 2.01
C ASN A 2 46.61 -1.11 3.05
N PHE A 3 46.23 0.16 3.15
CA PHE A 3 44.98 0.54 3.80
C PHE A 3 43.86 0.10 2.85
N GLN A 4 43.19 -1.00 3.19
CA GLN A 4 41.90 -1.31 2.58
C GLN A 4 40.90 -0.29 3.12
N ASN A 5 40.63 0.76 2.32
CA ASN A 5 39.38 1.49 2.42
C ASN A 5 38.27 0.50 2.04
N ASN A 6 37.73 -0.19 3.05
CA ASN A 6 36.36 -0.66 2.95
C ASN A 6 35.49 0.57 3.14
N ASP A 7 35.32 1.31 2.04
CA ASP A 7 34.25 2.28 1.90
C ASP A 7 32.93 1.48 1.77
N ASP A 8 32.50 0.86 2.87
CA ASP A 8 31.18 0.23 3.01
C ASP A 8 30.15 1.37 3.05
N HIS A 9 29.91 1.97 1.89
CA HIS A 9 28.91 3.00 1.73
C HIS A 9 27.54 2.37 1.94
N PHE A 10 26.83 2.85 2.96
CA PHE A 10 25.43 2.54 3.15
C PHE A 10 24.62 3.07 1.96
N ILE A 11 24.06 2.16 1.15
CA ILE A 11 23.28 2.50 -0.04
C ILE A 11 21.80 2.59 0.36
N ILE A 12 21.21 3.77 0.17
CA ILE A 12 19.77 4.02 0.38
C ILE A 12 19.10 4.19 -0.98
N SER A 13 17.93 3.57 -1.17
CA SER A 13 17.13 3.76 -2.39
C SER A 13 16.58 5.19 -2.48
N GLN A 14 16.45 5.70 -3.70
CA GLN A 14 15.93 7.05 -3.93
C GLN A 14 14.49 7.19 -3.42
N GLU A 15 13.69 6.13 -3.55
CA GLU A 15 12.32 6.05 -3.07
C GLU A 15 12.25 6.18 -1.55
N LEU A 16 13.17 5.54 -0.81
CA LEU A 16 13.22 5.68 0.64
C LEU A 16 13.57 7.11 1.06
N ILE A 17 14.49 7.77 0.34
CA ILE A 17 14.80 9.20 0.57
C ILE A 17 13.55 10.07 0.36
N MET A 18 12.78 9.83 -0.70
CA MET A 18 11.55 10.57 -0.95
C MET A 18 10.50 10.35 0.14
N VAL A 19 10.38 9.13 0.67
CA VAL A 19 9.48 8.84 1.79
C VAL A 19 9.91 9.62 3.03
N MET A 20 11.20 9.58 3.38
CA MET A 20 11.72 10.33 4.53
C MET A 20 11.48 11.84 4.38
N GLN A 21 11.72 12.40 3.20
CA GLN A 21 11.43 13.81 2.91
C GLN A 21 9.96 14.15 3.11
N ARG A 22 9.05 13.33 2.56
CA ARG A 22 7.60 13.54 2.75
C ARG A 22 7.19 13.44 4.21
N ILE A 23 7.79 12.52 4.97
CA ILE A 23 7.50 12.39 6.40
C ILE A 23 7.88 13.67 7.14
N ILE A 24 9.06 14.22 6.86
CA ILE A 24 9.53 15.47 7.46
C ILE A 24 8.63 16.64 7.06
N GLU A 25 8.20 16.72 5.80
CA GLU A 25 7.40 17.83 5.29
C GLU A 25 5.95 17.80 5.78
N GLN A 26 5.32 16.62 5.82
CA GLN A 26 3.88 16.48 6.05
C GLN A 26 3.53 16.08 7.49
N TYR A 27 4.39 15.31 8.16
CA TYR A 27 4.10 14.74 9.48
C TYR A 27 5.02 15.32 10.57
N SER A 28 5.51 16.54 10.38
CA SER A 28 6.47 17.18 11.29
C SER A 28 5.93 17.38 12.70
N ASP A 29 4.62 17.64 12.85
CA ASP A 29 4.01 17.89 14.15
C ASP A 29 3.72 16.58 14.89
N GLU A 30 3.29 15.53 14.18
CA GLU A 30 3.17 14.17 14.71
C GLU A 30 4.52 13.64 15.18
N LEU A 31 5.59 13.87 14.41
CA LEU A 31 6.96 13.54 14.82
C LEU A 31 7.34 14.26 16.12
N LYS A 32 7.05 15.56 16.24
CA LYS A 32 7.31 16.31 17.48
C LYS A 32 6.57 15.71 18.68
N GLU A 33 5.32 15.32 18.50
CA GLU A 33 4.53 14.70 19.57
C GLU A 33 5.07 13.32 19.97
N ILE A 34 5.51 12.50 19.00
CA ILE A 34 6.18 11.22 19.28
C ILE A 34 7.48 11.47 20.07
N MET A 35 8.29 12.44 19.65
CA MET A 35 9.54 12.80 20.33
C MET A 35 9.30 13.28 21.76
N LYS A 36 8.29 14.13 21.99
CA LYS A 36 7.92 14.59 23.35
C LYS A 36 7.53 13.42 24.25
N LYS A 37 6.73 12.47 23.74
CA LYS A 37 6.32 11.28 24.49
C LYS A 37 7.51 10.38 24.83
N ALA A 38 8.39 10.13 23.86
CA ALA A 38 9.60 9.33 24.08
C ALA A 38 10.52 9.97 25.13
N MET A 39 10.75 11.29 25.03
CA MET A 39 11.58 12.02 26.01
C MET A 39 10.95 12.07 27.40
N ALA A 40 9.62 12.14 27.51
CA ALA A 40 8.93 12.10 28.80
C ALA A 40 9.05 10.73 29.52
N GLN A 41 9.36 9.66 28.78
CA GLN A 41 9.52 8.31 29.31
C GLN A 41 10.97 7.96 29.67
N HIS A 42 11.95 8.69 29.12
CA HIS A 42 13.37 8.49 29.42
C HIS A 42 13.81 9.33 30.63
N HIS A 43 13.93 8.68 31.79
CA HIS A 43 14.42 9.32 33.03
C HIS A 43 15.89 9.02 33.37
N ASN A 44 16.59 8.20 32.59
CA ASN A 44 18.00 7.85 32.85
C ASN A 44 18.86 8.20 31.64
N GLU A 45 19.83 9.10 31.85
CA GLU A 45 20.92 9.43 30.93
C GLU A 45 21.93 8.27 30.90
N GLN A 46 21.52 7.09 30.45
CA GLN A 46 22.50 6.07 30.12
C GLN A 46 23.24 6.50 28.85
N PRO A 47 24.59 6.42 28.83
CA PRO A 47 25.34 6.68 27.63
C PRO A 47 24.89 5.71 26.54
N PHE A 48 24.48 6.27 25.41
CA PHE A 48 24.03 5.53 24.26
C PHE A 48 25.22 4.80 23.63
N ASP A 49 25.17 3.48 23.51
CA ASP A 49 26.20 2.72 22.82
C ASP A 49 26.13 3.02 21.32
N ALA A 50 27.25 3.42 20.73
CA ALA A 50 27.32 3.76 19.31
C ALA A 50 26.99 2.55 18.43
N GLN A 51 27.31 1.33 18.89
CA GLN A 51 26.97 0.12 18.16
C GLN A 51 25.46 -0.16 18.21
N GLU A 52 24.85 -0.10 19.40
CA GLU A 52 23.40 -0.22 19.58
C GLU A 52 22.63 0.83 18.76
N ALA A 53 23.15 2.06 18.69
CA ALA A 53 22.61 3.14 17.86
C ALA A 53 22.60 2.76 16.38
N GLN A 54 23.73 2.25 15.89
CA GLN A 54 23.88 1.87 14.49
C GLN A 54 22.94 0.72 14.13
N GLU A 55 22.87 -0.31 14.98
CA GLU A 55 21.96 -1.44 14.79
C GLU A 55 20.49 -0.97 14.77
N THR A 56 20.10 -0.11 15.71
CA THR A 56 18.74 0.46 15.76
C THR A 56 18.38 1.25 14.49
N ILE A 57 19.33 2.04 13.96
CA ILE A 57 19.12 2.81 12.74
C ILE A 57 18.98 1.88 11.53
N LEU A 58 19.80 0.84 11.44
CA LEU A 58 19.73 -0.15 10.36
C LEU A 58 18.40 -0.91 10.40
N ASP A 59 17.95 -1.33 11.58
CA ASP A 59 16.67 -2.02 11.76
C ASP A 59 15.50 -1.12 11.33
N PHE A 60 15.52 0.16 11.72
CA PHE A 60 14.48 1.12 11.32
C PHE A 60 14.43 1.32 9.80
N LEU A 61 15.59 1.48 9.15
CA LEU A 61 15.65 1.68 7.70
C LEU A 61 15.27 0.41 6.94
N SER A 62 15.66 -0.76 7.44
CA SER A 62 15.28 -2.06 6.88
C SER A 62 13.76 -2.25 6.95
N LEU A 63 13.14 -1.89 8.07
CA LEU A 63 11.68 -1.93 8.22
C LEU A 63 10.99 -0.99 7.23
N LEU A 64 11.46 0.25 7.08
CA LEU A 64 10.90 1.19 6.12
C LEU A 64 11.00 0.68 4.67
N GLU A 65 12.12 0.03 4.33
CA GLU A 65 12.29 -0.56 3.00
C GLU A 65 11.32 -1.71 2.73
N VAL A 66 11.09 -2.58 3.73
CA VAL A 66 10.08 -3.66 3.64
C VAL A 66 8.68 -3.07 3.41
N LEU A 67 8.28 -2.09 4.23
CA LEU A 67 6.96 -1.45 4.11
C LEU A 67 6.76 -0.74 2.76
N LEU A 68 7.82 -0.09 2.27
CA LEU A 68 7.82 0.56 0.96
C LEU A 68 7.67 -0.46 -0.18
N TYR A 69 8.38 -1.59 -0.08
CA TYR A 69 8.27 -2.68 -1.05
C TYR A 69 6.86 -3.26 -1.07
N GLU A 70 6.28 -3.56 0.09
CA GLU A 70 4.91 -4.08 0.23
C GLU A 70 3.90 -3.13 -0.41
N THR A 71 3.93 -1.84 -0.02
CA THR A 71 3.02 -0.82 -0.56
C THR A 71 3.13 -0.70 -2.08
N ASN A 72 4.36 -0.72 -2.63
CA ASN A 72 4.58 -0.63 -4.07
C ASN A 72 4.13 -1.90 -4.81
N HIS A 73 4.31 -3.07 -4.20
CA HIS A 73 3.84 -4.34 -4.75
C HIS A 73 2.31 -4.37 -4.84
N GLU A 74 1.63 -4.04 -3.73
CA GLU A 74 0.17 -3.92 -3.67
C GLU A 74 -0.36 -2.93 -4.72
N GLN A 75 0.28 -1.77 -4.87
CA GLN A 75 -0.13 -0.78 -5.87
C GLN A 75 0.02 -1.32 -7.30
N LYS A 76 1.09 -2.05 -7.62
CA LYS A 76 1.30 -2.65 -8.95
C LYS A 76 0.27 -3.73 -9.25
N VAL A 77 -0.02 -4.60 -8.27
CA VAL A 77 -1.06 -5.62 -8.38
C VAL A 77 -2.41 -4.97 -8.63
N ASN A 78 -2.78 -3.94 -7.85
CA ASN A 78 -4.01 -3.19 -8.02
C ASN A 78 -4.14 -2.53 -9.40
N ILE A 79 -3.08 -1.90 -9.91
CA ILE A 79 -3.08 -1.30 -11.26
C ILE A 79 -3.26 -2.38 -12.34
N GLN A 80 -2.58 -3.51 -12.22
CA GLN A 80 -2.71 -4.61 -13.17
C GLN A 80 -4.13 -5.21 -13.15
N LEU A 81 -4.70 -5.35 -11.97
CA LEU A 81 -6.06 -5.84 -11.76
C LEU A 81 -7.09 -4.89 -12.36
N GLN A 82 -6.98 -3.58 -12.10
CA GLN A 82 -7.80 -2.57 -12.74
C GLN A 82 -7.69 -2.64 -14.26
N LYS A 83 -6.49 -2.81 -14.83
CA LYS A 83 -6.31 -2.96 -16.28
C LYS A 83 -7.02 -4.20 -16.84
N GLN A 84 -7.07 -5.30 -16.09
CA GLN A 84 -7.76 -6.52 -16.49
C GLN A 84 -9.29 -6.39 -16.40
N LEU A 85 -9.80 -5.66 -15.41
CA LEU A 85 -11.23 -5.49 -15.18
C LEU A 85 -11.85 -4.36 -16.03
N MET A 86 -11.09 -3.31 -16.34
CA MET A 86 -11.60 -2.12 -17.04
C MET A 86 -12.27 -2.41 -18.40
N PRO A 87 -11.82 -3.36 -19.23
CA PRO A 87 -12.54 -3.76 -20.43
C PRO A 87 -13.95 -4.28 -20.15
N SER A 88 -14.12 -5.09 -19.10
CA SER A 88 -15.42 -5.62 -18.70
C SER A 88 -16.30 -4.55 -18.08
N ILE A 89 -15.73 -3.66 -17.26
CA ILE A 89 -16.45 -2.53 -16.66
C ILE A 89 -17.03 -1.61 -17.73
N LYS A 90 -16.29 -1.34 -18.81
CA LYS A 90 -16.77 -0.51 -19.94
C LYS A 90 -17.93 -1.13 -20.71
N GLN A 91 -18.12 -2.44 -20.62
CA GLN A 91 -19.22 -3.16 -21.26
C GLN A 91 -20.48 -3.22 -20.38
N ILE A 92 -20.37 -2.86 -19.09
CA ILE A 92 -21.52 -2.79 -18.19
C ILE A 92 -22.31 -1.54 -18.56
N ASP A 93 -23.57 -1.75 -18.92
CA ASP A 93 -24.52 -0.67 -19.09
C ASP A 93 -24.88 -0.07 -17.71
N ARG A 94 -24.24 1.06 -17.40
CA ARG A 94 -24.46 1.82 -16.16
C ARG A 94 -25.83 2.50 -16.09
N THR A 95 -26.63 2.43 -17.15
CA THR A 95 -28.02 2.91 -17.10
C THR A 95 -28.98 1.87 -16.53
N SER A 96 -28.63 0.59 -16.60
CA SER A 96 -29.42 -0.54 -16.09
C SER A 96 -28.84 -1.20 -14.84
N CYS A 97 -27.58 -0.91 -14.50
CA CYS A 97 -26.91 -1.35 -13.28
C CYS A 97 -26.50 -0.13 -12.43
N ASP A 98 -26.88 -0.13 -11.16
CA ASP A 98 -26.55 0.94 -10.22
C ASP A 98 -25.02 1.10 -10.08
N ASN A 99 -24.52 2.34 -10.11
CA ASN A 99 -23.09 2.61 -10.02
C ASN A 99 -22.51 2.11 -8.69
N GLU A 100 -23.28 2.22 -7.60
CA GLU A 100 -22.86 1.72 -6.29
C GLU A 100 -22.65 0.20 -6.31
N ILE A 101 -23.51 -0.55 -7.02
CA ILE A 101 -23.39 -2.01 -7.18
C ILE A 101 -22.18 -2.37 -8.03
N VAL A 102 -21.90 -1.58 -9.08
CA VAL A 102 -20.73 -1.80 -9.93
C VAL A 102 -19.45 -1.57 -9.15
N ASP A 103 -19.35 -0.45 -8.44
CA ASP A 103 -18.16 -0.08 -7.70
C ASP A 103 -17.87 -1.07 -6.55
N SER A 104 -18.89 -1.47 -5.78
CA SER A 104 -18.73 -2.49 -4.73
C SER A 104 -18.37 -3.87 -5.29
N SER A 105 -18.88 -4.22 -6.48
CA SER A 105 -18.55 -5.49 -7.12
C SER A 105 -17.11 -5.52 -7.64
N ILE A 106 -16.59 -4.37 -8.10
CA ILE A 106 -15.19 -4.22 -8.49
C ILE A 106 -14.28 -4.38 -7.27
N GLU A 107 -14.62 -3.76 -6.14
CA GLU A 107 -13.86 -3.88 -4.90
C GLU A 107 -13.83 -5.33 -4.39
N ASN A 108 -15.00 -5.97 -4.30
CA ASN A 108 -15.12 -7.37 -3.89
C ASN A 108 -14.42 -8.35 -4.84
N ALA A 109 -14.48 -8.09 -6.15
CA ALA A 109 -13.78 -8.91 -7.13
C ALA A 109 -12.27 -8.73 -7.01
N SER A 110 -11.81 -7.50 -6.79
CA SER A 110 -10.39 -7.19 -6.63
C SER A 110 -9.78 -7.98 -5.47
N GLN A 111 -10.43 -7.95 -4.30
CA GLN A 111 -10.00 -8.70 -3.12
C GLN A 111 -9.93 -10.21 -3.37
N LYS A 112 -10.94 -10.78 -4.05
CA LYS A 112 -10.98 -12.22 -4.36
C LYS A 112 -9.93 -12.67 -5.38
N ILE A 113 -9.56 -11.79 -6.30
CA ILE A 113 -8.51 -12.07 -7.29
C ILE A 113 -7.13 -11.96 -6.64
N GLU A 114 -6.97 -11.07 -5.67
CA GLU A 114 -5.74 -10.99 -4.85
C GLU A 114 -5.53 -12.26 -4.02
N GLU A 115 -6.59 -12.77 -3.38
CA GLU A 115 -6.57 -14.05 -2.65
C GLU A 115 -6.37 -15.27 -3.58
N ASN A 116 -6.79 -15.18 -4.84
CA ASN A 116 -6.65 -16.26 -5.82
C ASN A 116 -6.26 -15.73 -7.22
N PRO A 117 -4.96 -15.45 -7.45
CA PRO A 117 -4.48 -14.84 -8.70
C PRO A 117 -4.66 -15.72 -9.95
N LYS A 118 -5.03 -16.99 -9.79
CA LYS A 118 -5.30 -17.93 -10.90
C LYS A 118 -6.74 -17.86 -11.40
N ALA A 119 -7.65 -17.24 -10.63
CA ALA A 119 -9.03 -17.10 -11.03
C ALA A 119 -9.16 -16.16 -12.25
N ASN A 120 -10.18 -16.37 -13.09
CA ASN A 120 -10.46 -15.47 -14.20
C ASN A 120 -11.04 -14.14 -13.66
N PRO A 121 -10.35 -13.00 -13.84
CA PRO A 121 -10.78 -11.72 -13.28
C PRO A 121 -12.19 -11.30 -13.72
N GLN A 122 -12.53 -11.57 -14.98
CA GLN A 122 -13.83 -11.20 -15.55
C GLN A 122 -14.95 -12.04 -14.93
N GLU A 123 -14.72 -13.34 -14.77
CA GLU A 123 -15.70 -14.26 -14.19
C GLU A 123 -15.96 -13.91 -12.71
N VAL A 124 -14.91 -13.59 -11.96
CA VAL A 124 -15.04 -13.14 -10.57
C VAL A 124 -15.84 -11.85 -10.50
N LEU A 125 -15.53 -10.86 -11.35
CA LEU A 125 -16.28 -9.60 -11.41
C LEU A 125 -17.76 -9.82 -11.74
N PHE A 126 -18.07 -10.59 -12.78
CA PHE A 126 -19.46 -10.87 -13.15
C PHE A 126 -20.20 -11.63 -12.06
N ARG A 127 -19.53 -12.56 -11.36
CA ARG A 127 -20.13 -13.28 -10.24
C ARG A 127 -20.49 -12.35 -9.08
N GLU A 128 -19.63 -11.38 -8.76
CA GLU A 128 -19.92 -10.40 -7.71
C GLU A 128 -21.02 -9.42 -8.13
N LEU A 129 -21.02 -8.97 -9.38
CA LEU A 129 -22.11 -8.17 -9.95
C LEU A 129 -23.45 -8.89 -9.86
N LEU A 130 -23.52 -10.16 -10.27
CA LEU A 130 -24.76 -10.94 -10.25
C LEU A 130 -25.27 -11.25 -8.84
N LYS A 131 -24.39 -11.27 -7.82
CA LYS A 131 -24.82 -11.44 -6.42
C LYS A 131 -25.52 -10.20 -5.88
N GLN A 132 -25.06 -9.03 -6.29
CA GLN A 132 -25.53 -7.75 -5.78
C GLN A 132 -26.65 -7.14 -6.64
N TRP A 133 -26.66 -7.44 -7.93
CA TRP A 133 -27.65 -6.93 -8.86
C TRP A 133 -29.01 -7.60 -8.63
N LYS A 134 -29.97 -6.80 -8.13
CA LYS A 134 -31.38 -7.17 -8.02
C LYS A 134 -32.16 -6.36 -9.06
N PRO A 135 -32.39 -6.87 -10.28
CA PRO A 135 -33.16 -6.16 -11.27
C PRO A 135 -34.58 -5.93 -10.73
N SER A 136 -34.96 -4.67 -10.50
CA SER A 136 -36.33 -4.34 -10.11
C SER A 136 -37.20 -4.37 -11.36
N LYS A 137 -38.50 -4.65 -11.21
CA LYS A 137 -39.43 -4.70 -12.35
C LYS A 137 -39.59 -3.35 -13.07
N GLU A 138 -39.10 -2.26 -12.50
CA GLU A 138 -39.21 -0.90 -13.04
C GLU A 138 -38.04 -0.50 -13.95
N THR A 139 -36.89 -1.19 -13.90
CA THR A 139 -35.71 -0.86 -14.71
C THR A 139 -35.75 -1.45 -16.13
N VAL A 140 -36.73 -2.29 -16.46
CA VAL A 140 -36.96 -2.79 -17.82
C VAL A 140 -38.09 -1.99 -18.46
N LYS A 141 -37.81 -0.75 -18.87
CA LYS A 141 -38.62 -0.08 -19.89
C LYS A 141 -37.87 -0.23 -21.21
N HIS A 142 -38.43 -1.06 -22.09
CA HIS A 142 -38.02 -1.22 -23.48
C HIS A 142 -38.07 0.11 -24.24
#